data_AF-R9AIC4-F1
#
_entry.id   AF-R9AIC4-F1
#
_cell.length_a   1.000
_cell.length_b   1.000
_cell.length_c   1.000
_cell.angle_alpha   90.00
_cell.angle_beta   90.00
_cell.angle_gamma   90.00
#
_symmetry.space_group_name_H-M   'P 1'
#
loop_
_entity.id
_entity.type
_entity.pdbx_description
1 polymer ?
#
loop_
_entity_poly.entity_id
_entity_poly.type
_entity_poly.pdbx_seq_one_letter_code
_entity_poly.pdbx_strand_id
1 'polypeptide(L)'
;MNRFTRGITTTVARLKTVKDSKMSGVFYHQQQPERWAVSLLDKLPENAPKKLVCGYVNTASPVSTELYKSLEQNDEFIDLLQSVVQNNFTKDQHVIQDAFFRGEGWIPVMDERAPQTLGRAGDPDDYLGMVLVEGGGKINASTYERTPTYRLATRDNGFMKLSPALDKALREALKVETK
;
A
#
# COMPACT_ATOMS: atom_id res chain seq x y z
N MET A 1 -5.13 51.51 -35.28
CA MET A 1 -5.37 50.04 -35.38
C MET A 1 -4.71 49.38 -34.17
N ASN A 2 -5.49 49.06 -33.13
CA ASN A 2 -4.99 48.44 -31.89
C ASN A 2 -4.69 46.95 -32.10
N ARG A 3 -3.45 46.52 -31.83
CA ARG A 3 -3.11 45.11 -31.66
C ARG A 3 -3.35 44.70 -30.21
N PHE A 4 -4.41 43.94 -29.97
CA PHE A 4 -4.59 43.21 -28.70
C PHE A 4 -3.77 41.92 -28.75
N THR A 5 -2.56 41.94 -28.19
CA THR A 5 -1.85 40.73 -27.79
C THR A 5 -2.51 40.18 -26.53
N ARG A 6 -3.37 39.15 -26.69
CA ARG A 6 -3.83 38.33 -25.57
C ARG A 6 -2.64 37.53 -25.04
N GLY A 7 -2.04 37.98 -23.95
CA GLY A 7 -1.14 37.16 -23.16
C GLY A 7 -1.90 35.98 -22.58
N ILE A 8 -1.55 34.76 -23.00
CA ILE A 8 -1.98 33.55 -22.30
C ILE A 8 -1.07 33.45 -21.08
N THR A 9 -1.51 34.03 -19.95
CA THR A 9 -0.89 33.78 -18.65
C THR A 9 -1.20 32.34 -18.29
N THR A 10 -0.28 31.43 -18.61
CA THR A 10 -0.35 30.04 -18.18
C THR A 10 0.02 30.03 -16.70
N THR A 11 -0.95 30.34 -15.83
CA THR A 11 -0.80 30.10 -14.40
C THR A 11 -0.62 28.60 -14.25
N VAL A 12 0.61 28.15 -13.99
CA VAL A 12 0.86 26.75 -13.62
C VAL A 12 0.06 26.52 -12.35
N ALA A 13 -1.07 25.82 -12.48
CA ALA A 13 -1.90 25.48 -11.34
C ALA A 13 -1.00 24.71 -10.36
N ARG A 14 -0.83 25.26 -9.15
CA ARG A 14 0.02 24.66 -8.13
C ARG A 14 -0.58 23.30 -7.78
N LEU A 15 0.13 22.22 -8.12
CA LEU A 15 -0.31 20.86 -7.84
C LEU A 15 -0.57 20.72 -6.34
N LYS A 16 -1.81 20.34 -6.00
CA LYS A 16 -2.27 20.23 -4.62
C LYS A 16 -1.87 18.89 -4.03
N THR A 17 -1.45 18.89 -2.77
CA THR A 17 -1.39 17.66 -1.95
C THR A 17 -2.48 17.70 -0.90
N VAL A 18 -3.22 16.61 -0.74
CA VAL A 18 -4.31 16.46 0.23
C VAL A 18 -4.06 15.23 1.08
N LYS A 19 -4.10 15.38 2.40
CA LYS A 19 -4.08 14.25 3.34
C LYS A 19 -5.46 13.60 3.40
N ASP A 20 -5.51 12.27 3.40
CA ASP A 20 -6.78 11.57 3.56
C ASP A 20 -7.41 11.85 4.93
N SER A 21 -8.73 12.08 4.94
CA SER A 21 -9.45 12.44 6.16
C SER A 21 -9.76 11.24 7.08
N LYS A 22 -9.79 10.02 6.54
CA LYS A 22 -10.17 8.80 7.26
C LYS A 22 -8.98 7.90 7.57
N MET A 23 -7.95 7.90 6.72
CA MET A 23 -6.76 7.07 6.88
C MET A 23 -5.51 7.91 7.16
N SER A 24 -4.97 7.77 8.36
CA SER A 24 -3.74 8.48 8.72
C SER A 24 -2.56 7.94 7.91
N GLY A 25 -1.90 8.84 7.19
CA GLY A 25 -0.68 8.53 6.44
C GLY A 25 -0.89 8.20 4.97
N VAL A 26 -2.11 8.35 4.43
CA VAL A 26 -2.37 8.36 2.99
C VAL A 26 -2.50 9.80 2.49
N PHE A 27 -1.88 10.07 1.35
CA PHE A 27 -1.85 11.37 0.71
C PHE A 27 -2.18 11.27 -0.78
N TYR A 28 -2.83 12.29 -1.30
CA TYR A 28 -3.19 12.46 -2.70
C TYR A 28 -2.42 13.63 -3.28
N HIS A 29 -1.61 13.38 -4.30
CA HIS A 29 -0.83 14.39 -5.00
C HIS A 29 -1.42 14.61 -6.38
N GLN A 30 -1.99 15.79 -6.61
CA GLN A 30 -2.58 16.16 -7.88
C GLN A 30 -1.53 16.12 -8.97
N GLN A 31 -1.81 15.43 -10.07
CA GLN A 31 -0.99 15.40 -11.28
C GLN A 31 -1.68 16.18 -12.40
N GLN A 32 -3.01 16.08 -12.46
CA GLN A 32 -3.90 16.79 -13.39
C GLN A 32 -5.20 17.14 -12.63
N PRO A 33 -6.13 17.95 -13.19
CA PRO A 33 -7.35 18.36 -12.48
C PRO A 33 -8.11 17.22 -11.80
N GLU A 34 -8.22 16.07 -12.46
CA GLU A 34 -8.90 14.88 -11.92
C GLU A 34 -7.97 13.69 -11.69
N ARG A 35 -6.67 13.78 -12.01
CA ARG A 35 -5.73 12.67 -11.82
C ARG A 35 -4.86 12.90 -10.60
N TRP A 36 -4.91 11.96 -9.66
CA TRP A 36 -4.19 12.02 -8.40
C TRP A 36 -3.31 10.78 -8.22
N ALA A 37 -2.07 11.00 -7.78
CA ALA A 37 -1.20 9.94 -7.29
C ALA A 37 -1.49 9.68 -5.81
N VAL A 38 -1.70 8.42 -5.44
CA VAL A 38 -1.88 7.99 -4.05
C VAL A 38 -0.52 7.58 -3.49
N SER A 39 -0.12 8.12 -2.34
CA SER A 39 1.15 7.77 -1.69
C SER A 39 0.99 7.67 -0.18
N LEU A 40 1.98 7.05 0.47
CA LEU A 40 2.12 7.01 1.93
C LEU A 40 3.02 8.14 2.47
N LEU A 41 3.46 9.05 1.59
CA LEU A 41 4.34 10.18 1.89
C LEU A 41 3.59 11.50 1.81
N ASP A 42 3.90 12.44 2.70
CA ASP A 42 3.30 13.78 2.71
C ASP A 42 3.78 14.66 1.55
N LYS A 43 4.95 14.34 0.98
CA LYS A 43 5.53 14.99 -0.19
C LYS A 43 6.25 13.97 -1.07
N LEU A 44 5.97 14.04 -2.38
CA LEU A 44 6.76 13.33 -3.39
C LEU A 44 7.92 14.22 -3.89
N PRO A 45 9.14 13.68 -4.04
CA PRO A 45 10.22 14.41 -4.71
C PRO A 45 9.91 14.64 -6.20
N GLU A 46 10.50 15.68 -6.81
CA GLU A 46 10.21 16.06 -8.20
C GLU A 46 10.54 14.95 -9.21
N ASN A 47 11.56 14.14 -8.92
CA ASN A 47 11.93 12.94 -9.68
C ASN A 47 11.65 11.67 -8.87
N ALA A 48 10.48 11.61 -8.23
CA ALA A 48 10.10 10.45 -7.42
C ALA A 48 10.17 9.14 -8.22
N PRO A 49 10.89 8.12 -7.72
CA PRO A 49 10.74 6.76 -8.21
C PRO A 49 9.26 6.38 -8.21
N LYS A 50 8.78 5.73 -9.28
CA LYS A 50 7.38 5.35 -9.40
C LYS A 50 6.94 4.46 -8.24
N LYS A 51 7.80 3.59 -7.74
CA LYS A 51 7.58 2.76 -6.53
C LYS A 51 7.23 3.54 -5.24
N LEU A 52 7.30 4.87 -5.20
CA LEU A 52 6.79 5.69 -4.09
C LEU A 52 5.28 5.96 -4.17
N VAL A 53 4.66 5.66 -5.32
CA VAL A 53 3.24 5.90 -5.61
C VAL A 53 2.51 4.56 -5.55
N CYS A 54 1.55 4.42 -4.64
CA CYS A 54 0.72 3.23 -4.49
C CYS A 54 -0.12 2.95 -5.75
N GLY A 55 -0.56 4.03 -6.41
CA GLY A 55 -1.38 3.97 -7.62
C GLY A 55 -1.94 5.33 -7.98
N TYR A 56 -2.83 5.34 -8.95
CA TYR A 56 -3.47 6.56 -9.45
C TYR A 56 -4.99 6.44 -9.38
N VAL A 57 -5.67 7.56 -9.18
CA VAL A 57 -7.13 7.66 -9.25
C VAL A 57 -7.54 8.83 -10.13
N ASN A 58 -8.61 8.63 -10.89
CA ASN A 58 -9.22 9.66 -11.73
C ASN A 58 -10.54 10.10 -11.09
N THR A 59 -10.49 11.16 -10.28
CA THR A 59 -11.64 11.73 -9.55
C THR A 59 -11.40 13.20 -9.22
N ALA A 60 -12.48 13.99 -9.14
CA ALA A 60 -12.41 15.39 -8.72
C ALA A 60 -12.01 15.54 -7.23
N SER A 61 -12.36 14.56 -6.38
CA SER A 61 -12.07 14.59 -4.95
C SER A 61 -11.77 13.19 -4.41
N PRO A 62 -10.49 12.79 -4.30
CA PRO A 62 -10.12 11.46 -3.85
C PRO A 62 -10.36 11.28 -2.34
N VAL A 63 -10.86 10.10 -1.97
CA VAL A 63 -11.07 9.67 -0.58
C VAL A 63 -10.81 8.16 -0.47
N SER A 64 -10.27 7.73 0.66
CA SER A 64 -9.79 6.35 0.87
C SER A 64 -10.89 5.30 0.72
N THR A 65 -12.14 5.63 1.08
CA THR A 65 -13.27 4.70 1.00
C THR A 65 -13.72 4.40 -0.43
N GLU A 66 -13.29 5.17 -1.42
CA GLU A 66 -13.67 4.98 -2.83
C GLU A 66 -12.53 4.43 -3.69
N LEU A 67 -11.35 4.21 -3.09
CA LEU A 67 -10.16 3.74 -3.83
C LEU A 67 -10.40 2.38 -4.51
N TYR A 68 -11.15 1.48 -3.88
CA TYR A 68 -11.46 0.18 -4.46
C TYR A 68 -12.17 0.25 -5.83
N LYS A 69 -12.81 1.37 -6.16
CA LYS A 69 -13.55 1.55 -7.43
C LYS A 69 -12.65 1.95 -8.60
N SER A 70 -11.56 2.67 -8.32
CA SER A 70 -10.85 3.43 -9.37
C SER A 70 -9.33 3.47 -9.21
N LEU A 71 -8.78 2.81 -8.19
CA LEU A 71 -7.34 2.74 -7.98
C LEU A 71 -6.67 1.90 -9.09
N GLU A 72 -6.01 2.59 -10.00
CA GLU A 72 -5.02 2.02 -10.90
C GLU A 72 -3.76 1.71 -10.08
N GLN A 73 -3.62 0.47 -9.62
CA GLN A 73 -2.48 0.05 -8.80
C GLN A 73 -1.17 0.18 -9.59
N ASN A 74 -0.10 0.51 -8.87
CA ASN A 74 1.23 0.62 -9.46
C ASN A 74 2.07 -0.62 -9.13
N ASP A 75 2.39 -1.43 -10.14
CA ASP A 75 3.14 -2.67 -9.98
C ASP A 75 4.52 -2.45 -9.33
N GLU A 76 5.20 -1.34 -9.64
CA GLU A 76 6.50 -1.04 -9.02
C GLU A 76 6.39 -0.82 -7.51
N PHE A 77 5.26 -0.26 -7.03
CA PHE A 77 4.99 -0.16 -5.59
C PHE A 77 4.61 -1.51 -5.00
N ILE A 78 3.80 -2.32 -5.70
CA ILE A 78 3.44 -3.66 -5.24
C ILE A 78 4.69 -4.52 -5.08
N ASP A 79 5.63 -4.45 -6.01
CA ASP A 79 6.89 -5.19 -5.94
C ASP A 79 7.76 -4.73 -4.77
N LEU A 80 7.83 -3.42 -4.52
CA LEU A 80 8.48 -2.89 -3.32
C LEU A 80 7.80 -3.39 -2.04
N LEU A 81 6.47 -3.30 -1.96
CA LEU A 81 5.68 -3.79 -0.83
C LEU A 81 5.97 -5.27 -0.57
N GLN A 82 5.89 -6.11 -1.60
CA GLN A 82 6.11 -7.55 -1.50
C GLN A 82 7.55 -7.88 -1.08
N SER A 83 8.54 -7.16 -1.60
CA SER A 83 9.93 -7.28 -1.15
C SER A 83 10.11 -6.91 0.32
N VAL A 84 9.47 -5.83 0.78
CA VAL A 84 9.50 -5.42 2.20
C VAL A 84 8.85 -6.49 3.08
N VAL A 85 7.70 -7.01 2.68
CA VAL A 85 6.98 -8.06 3.42
C VAL A 85 7.84 -9.31 3.53
N GLN A 86 8.35 -9.83 2.41
CA GLN A 86 9.22 -11.01 2.38
C GLN A 86 10.41 -10.88 3.33
N ASN A 87 11.00 -9.69 3.44
CA ASN A 87 12.17 -9.45 4.29
C ASN A 87 11.83 -9.21 5.78
N ASN A 88 10.55 -9.00 6.14
CA ASN A 88 10.19 -8.55 7.49
C ASN A 88 9.03 -9.29 8.15
N PHE A 89 8.29 -10.17 7.45
CA PHE A 89 7.11 -10.84 7.99
C PHE A 89 7.39 -11.71 9.23
N THR A 90 8.64 -12.18 9.41
CA THR A 90 9.06 -12.94 10.59
C THR A 90 9.07 -12.11 11.88
N LYS A 91 8.94 -10.78 11.78
CA LYS A 91 8.79 -9.85 12.91
C LYS A 91 7.33 -9.52 13.23
N ASP A 92 6.40 -9.97 12.37
CA ASP A 92 4.97 -9.73 12.53
C ASP A 92 4.40 -10.61 13.66
N GLN A 93 3.75 -9.96 14.64
CA GLN A 93 3.20 -10.66 15.79
C GLN A 93 2.06 -11.60 15.43
N HIS A 94 1.24 -11.25 14.43
CA HIS A 94 0.15 -12.12 13.99
C HIS A 94 0.70 -13.38 13.32
N VAL A 95 1.76 -13.26 12.51
CA VAL A 95 2.41 -14.42 11.89
C VAL A 95 3.07 -15.31 12.94
N ILE A 96 3.76 -14.73 13.92
CA ILE A 96 4.38 -15.48 15.02
C ILE A 96 3.32 -16.23 15.84
N GLN A 97 2.19 -15.59 16.14
CA GLN A 97 1.10 -16.20 16.89
C GLN A 97 0.41 -17.31 16.08
N ASP A 98 0.10 -17.09 14.81
CA ASP A 98 -0.52 -18.12 13.97
C ASP A 98 0.41 -19.33 13.82
N ALA A 99 1.72 -19.12 13.58
CA ALA A 99 2.69 -20.21 13.55
C ALA A 99 2.72 -21.02 14.86
N PHE A 100 2.72 -20.34 16.02
CA PHE A 100 2.71 -20.99 17.32
C PHE A 100 1.44 -21.83 17.55
N PHE A 101 0.26 -21.28 17.27
CA PHE A 101 -1.02 -21.99 17.47
C PHE A 101 -1.26 -23.08 16.43
N ARG A 102 -0.77 -22.89 15.19
CA ARG A 102 -0.90 -23.84 14.09
C ARG A 102 -0.01 -25.08 14.29
N GLY A 103 1.22 -24.87 14.77
CA GLY A 103 2.20 -25.94 15.00
C GLY A 103 2.94 -26.41 13.75
N GLU A 104 2.24 -26.58 12.61
CA GLU A 104 2.83 -26.94 11.31
C GLU A 104 1.88 -26.66 10.13
N GLY A 105 2.42 -26.49 8.92
CA GLY A 105 1.67 -26.28 7.68
C GLY A 105 1.77 -24.85 7.13
N TRP A 106 1.01 -24.54 6.09
CA TRP A 106 1.03 -23.23 5.45
C TRP A 106 0.14 -22.23 6.20
N ILE A 107 0.69 -21.05 6.48
CA ILE A 107 -0.05 -19.94 7.09
C ILE A 107 0.01 -18.68 6.21
N PRO A 108 -1.04 -17.84 6.22
CA PRO A 108 -1.04 -16.60 5.47
C PRO A 108 -0.29 -15.48 6.23
N VAL A 109 0.52 -14.73 5.49
CA VAL A 109 0.96 -13.39 5.89
C VAL A 109 -0.10 -12.43 5.38
N MET A 110 -0.81 -11.78 6.30
CA MET A 110 -1.94 -10.91 5.95
C MET A 110 -1.65 -9.46 6.29
N ASP A 111 -2.37 -8.57 5.62
CA ASP A 111 -2.56 -7.24 6.18
C ASP A 111 -3.69 -7.23 7.25
N GLU A 112 -3.82 -6.11 7.96
CA GLU A 112 -4.70 -5.93 9.11
C GLU A 112 -6.00 -5.16 8.78
N ARG A 113 -6.39 -5.07 7.50
CA ARG A 113 -7.66 -4.42 7.16
C ARG A 113 -8.87 -5.25 7.62
N ALA A 114 -8.74 -6.58 7.62
CA ALA A 114 -9.65 -7.52 8.28
C ALA A 114 -8.88 -8.39 9.28
N PRO A 115 -8.82 -8.00 10.56
CA PRO A 115 -8.16 -8.78 11.59
C PRO A 115 -8.73 -10.21 11.66
N GLN A 116 -7.85 -11.21 11.55
CA GLN A 116 -8.26 -12.60 11.63
C GLN A 116 -8.80 -12.93 13.01
N THR A 117 -9.92 -13.66 13.04
CA THR A 117 -10.38 -14.30 14.29
C THR A 117 -9.58 -15.58 14.50
N LEU A 118 -9.03 -15.77 15.70
CA LEU A 118 -8.25 -16.97 16.04
C LEU A 118 -9.00 -18.25 15.66
N GLY A 119 -8.33 -19.13 14.90
CA GLY A 119 -8.91 -20.40 14.43
C GLY A 119 -9.82 -20.30 13.20
N ARG A 120 -9.95 -19.12 12.57
CA ARG A 120 -10.61 -18.95 11.26
C ARG A 120 -9.60 -18.50 10.21
N ALA A 121 -9.81 -18.94 8.98
CA ALA A 121 -9.09 -18.37 7.85
C ALA A 121 -9.52 -16.91 7.65
N GLY A 122 -8.56 -16.01 7.50
CA GLY A 122 -8.82 -14.64 7.06
C GLY A 122 -9.29 -14.57 5.62
N ASP A 123 -9.72 -13.38 5.19
CA ASP A 123 -10.12 -13.12 3.80
C ASP A 123 -8.91 -13.29 2.85
N PRO A 124 -8.99 -14.19 1.85
CA PRO A 124 -7.92 -14.39 0.88
C PRO A 124 -7.51 -13.12 0.12
N ASP A 125 -8.40 -12.14 -0.03
CA ASP A 125 -8.09 -10.87 -0.70
C ASP A 125 -7.05 -10.02 0.06
N ASP A 126 -6.89 -10.30 1.37
CA ASP A 126 -6.00 -9.58 2.27
C ASP A 126 -4.66 -10.31 2.49
N TYR A 127 -4.45 -11.45 1.80
CA TYR A 127 -3.21 -12.23 1.91
C TYR A 127 -2.11 -11.57 1.11
N LEU A 128 -1.07 -11.10 1.79
CA LEU A 128 0.15 -10.58 1.15
C LEU A 128 0.97 -11.74 0.55
N GLY A 129 1.01 -12.88 1.25
CA GLY A 129 1.68 -14.09 0.81
C GLY A 129 1.42 -15.26 1.76
N MET A 130 2.05 -16.41 1.47
CA MET A 130 1.99 -17.62 2.27
C MET A 130 3.38 -18.04 2.71
N VAL A 131 3.49 -18.70 3.86
CA VAL A 131 4.76 -19.26 4.34
C VAL A 131 4.53 -20.62 5.01
N LEU A 132 5.48 -21.53 4.88
CA LEU A 132 5.48 -22.81 5.57
C LEU A 132 5.94 -22.65 7.02
N VAL A 133 5.18 -23.26 7.92
CA VAL A 133 5.54 -23.52 9.31
C VAL A 133 5.94 -24.98 9.43
N GLU A 134 7.16 -25.22 9.88
CA GLU A 134 7.69 -26.52 10.21
C GLU A 134 7.25 -26.92 11.64
N GLY A 135 7.36 -28.21 11.96
CA GLY A 135 6.95 -28.75 13.25
C GLY A 135 7.49 -27.95 14.45
N GLY A 136 6.61 -27.74 15.43
CA GLY A 136 6.91 -26.93 16.62
C GLY A 136 6.71 -25.42 16.42
N GLY A 137 5.99 -25.01 15.37
CA GLY A 137 5.67 -23.60 15.11
C GLY A 137 6.82 -22.81 14.48
N LYS A 138 7.81 -23.49 13.89
CA LYS A 138 9.00 -22.85 13.33
C LYS A 138 8.72 -22.33 11.92
N ILE A 139 8.71 -21.01 11.74
CA ILE A 139 8.51 -20.38 10.43
C ILE A 139 9.71 -20.64 9.51
N ASN A 140 9.49 -21.22 8.33
CA ASN A 140 10.51 -21.35 7.29
C ASN A 140 10.49 -20.12 6.37
N ALA A 141 11.31 -19.12 6.70
CA ALA A 141 11.32 -17.84 6.00
C ALA A 141 11.63 -17.93 4.49
N SER A 142 12.33 -18.99 4.05
CA SER A 142 12.71 -19.18 2.65
C SER A 142 11.56 -19.60 1.74
N THR A 143 10.43 -20.00 2.32
CA THR A 143 9.24 -20.48 1.60
C THR A 143 8.19 -19.41 1.33
N TYR A 144 8.50 -18.15 1.64
CA TYR A 144 7.57 -17.06 1.40
C TYR A 144 7.20 -16.98 -0.09
N GLU A 145 5.91 -17.08 -0.38
CA GLU A 145 5.35 -16.95 -1.71
C GLU A 145 4.32 -15.82 -1.73
N ARG A 146 4.52 -14.80 -2.57
CA ARG A 146 3.58 -13.68 -2.70
C ARG A 146 2.26 -14.15 -3.29
N THR A 147 1.16 -13.60 -2.80
CA THR A 147 -0.16 -13.84 -3.38
C THR A 147 -0.34 -12.95 -4.63
N PRO A 148 -0.56 -13.52 -5.84
CA PRO A 148 -0.67 -12.72 -7.06
C PRO A 148 -1.98 -11.91 -7.12
N THR A 149 -2.98 -12.26 -6.32
CA THR A 149 -4.31 -11.63 -6.30
C THR A 149 -4.44 -10.51 -5.27
N TYR A 150 -3.37 -10.19 -4.51
CA TYR A 150 -3.42 -9.14 -3.49
C TYR A 150 -3.76 -7.78 -4.11
N ARG A 151 -4.73 -7.07 -3.51
CA ARG A 151 -5.17 -5.74 -3.93
C ARG A 151 -5.01 -4.74 -2.80
N LEU A 152 -4.41 -3.58 -3.08
CA LEU A 152 -4.25 -2.47 -2.15
C LEU A 152 -5.57 -1.88 -1.67
N ALA A 153 -6.67 -2.06 -2.42
CA ALA A 153 -7.98 -1.60 -2.00
C ALA A 153 -9.03 -2.64 -2.34
N THR A 154 -9.83 -3.02 -1.35
CA THR A 154 -10.97 -3.94 -1.51
C THR A 154 -12.26 -3.21 -1.16
N ARG A 155 -13.38 -3.68 -1.71
CA ARG A 155 -14.70 -3.05 -1.49
C ARG A 155 -15.09 -3.08 -0.02
N ASP A 156 -14.86 -4.20 0.64
CA ASP A 156 -15.43 -4.48 1.95
C ASP A 156 -14.53 -3.97 3.08
N ASN A 157 -13.20 -4.04 2.90
CA ASN A 157 -12.24 -3.67 3.95
C ASN A 157 -11.41 -2.41 3.65
N GLY A 158 -11.57 -1.81 2.46
CA GLY A 158 -10.93 -0.55 2.09
C GLY A 158 -9.46 -0.69 1.70
N PHE A 159 -8.70 0.38 1.91
CA PHE A 159 -7.28 0.46 1.55
C PHE A 159 -6.38 -0.32 2.52
N MET A 160 -5.24 -0.80 2.01
CA MET A 160 -4.24 -1.58 2.72
C MET A 160 -3.91 -0.99 4.09
N LYS A 161 -3.84 -1.87 5.08
CA LYS A 161 -3.40 -1.55 6.43
C LYS A 161 -2.43 -2.62 6.92
N LEU A 162 -1.14 -2.30 7.00
CA LEU A 162 -0.13 -3.27 7.45
C LEU A 162 -0.04 -3.33 8.99
N SER A 163 0.51 -4.43 9.50
CA SER A 163 0.87 -4.54 10.91
C SER A 163 1.91 -3.50 11.32
N PRO A 164 2.02 -3.14 12.61
CA PRO A 164 2.98 -2.14 13.05
C PRO A 164 4.43 -2.44 12.62
N ALA A 165 4.83 -3.72 12.59
CA ALA A 165 6.16 -4.12 12.14
C ALA A 165 6.35 -3.92 10.63
N LEU A 166 5.36 -4.31 9.82
CA LEU A 166 5.40 -4.20 8.37
C LEU A 166 5.21 -2.76 7.88
N ASP A 167 4.30 -1.98 8.48
CA ASP A 167 4.10 -0.56 8.21
C ASP A 167 5.39 0.23 8.48
N LYS A 168 6.04 -0.03 9.61
CA LYS A 168 7.33 0.58 9.93
C LYS A 168 8.39 0.25 8.88
N ALA A 169 8.53 -1.03 8.52
CA ALA A 169 9.50 -1.47 7.52
C ALA A 169 9.24 -0.84 6.15
N LEU A 170 7.97 -0.76 5.73
CA LEU A 170 7.58 -0.13 4.47
C LEU A 170 7.90 1.37 4.48
N ARG A 171 7.57 2.08 5.56
CA ARG A 171 7.88 3.50 5.69
C ARG A 171 9.38 3.78 5.69
N GLU A 172 10.17 2.90 6.29
CA GLU A 172 11.64 2.98 6.24
C GLU A 172 12.16 2.77 4.82
N ALA A 173 11.65 1.76 4.11
CA ALA A 173 12.01 1.52 2.71
C ALA A 173 11.66 2.71 1.81
N LEU A 174 10.44 3.26 1.93
CA LEU A 174 10.02 4.45 1.18
C LEU A 174 10.91 5.66 1.46
N LYS A 175 11.35 5.86 2.71
CA LYS A 175 12.27 6.95 3.05
C LYS A 175 13.64 6.79 2.41
N VAL A 176 14.16 5.56 2.27
CA VAL A 176 15.44 5.32 1.59
C VAL A 176 15.35 5.74 0.12
N GLU A 177 14.22 5.43 -0.53
CA GLU A 177 13.96 5.78 -1.92
C GLU A 177 13.69 7.27 -2.18
N THR A 178 13.48 8.07 -1.12
CA THR A 178 13.34 9.53 -1.21
C THR A 178 14.67 10.30 -1.14
N LYS A 179 15.77 9.64 -0.81
CA LYS A 179 17.11 10.23 -0.72
C LYS A 179 17.83 10.19 -2.07
#